data_AF-K4B5K2-F1
#
_entry.id   AF-K4B5K2-F1
#
_cell.length_a   1.000
_cell.length_b   1.000
_cell.length_c   1.000
_cell.angle_alpha   90.00
_cell.angle_beta   90.00
_cell.angle_gamma   90.00
#
_symmetry.space_group_name_H-M   'P 1'
#
loop_
_entity.id
_entity.type
_entity.pdbx_description
1 polymer ?
#
loop_
_entity_poly.entity_id
_entity_poly.type
_entity_poly.pdbx_seq_one_letter_code
_entity_poly.pdbx_strand_id
1 'polypeptide(L)'
;MIWLIKSYYTYNGVAYKASSPKHGSSLKKCRTLAKKALKIKAPCKHKKCTFGGIWNGGGGQGFKNLYAFSFFYDYAAMVGIIDPKKPSGRAKPIQYLNAAKLACNT
;
A
#
# COMPACT_ATOMS: atom_id res chain seq x y z
N MET A 1 17.01 27.86 6.94
CA MET A 1 17.63 26.63 7.50
C MET A 1 16.63 25.50 7.35
N ILE A 2 16.84 24.54 6.44
CA ILE A 2 15.95 23.38 6.29
C ILE A 2 16.50 22.27 7.18
N TRP A 3 15.82 21.97 8.28
CA TRP A 3 16.20 20.88 9.17
C TRP A 3 15.91 19.52 8.52
N LEU A 4 16.95 18.75 8.22
CA LEU A 4 16.82 17.33 7.90
C LEU A 4 16.62 16.55 9.21
N ILE A 5 15.36 16.35 9.61
CA ILE A 5 15.03 15.44 10.72
C ILE A 5 15.39 14.02 10.27
N LYS A 6 16.44 13.44 10.87
CA LYS A 6 16.77 12.01 10.70
C LYS A 6 15.81 11.21 11.58
N SER A 7 14.69 10.78 11.00
CA SER A 7 13.78 9.84 11.66
C SER A 7 14.11 8.40 11.27
N TYR A 8 13.82 7.47 12.18
CA TYR A 8 14.00 6.04 12.00
C TYR A 8 12.67 5.30 12.22
N TYR A 9 12.43 4.30 11.40
CA TYR A 9 11.35 3.32 11.57
C TYR A 9 11.98 2.01 12.03
N THR A 10 11.61 1.52 13.22
CA THR A 10 12.14 0.25 13.74
C THR A 10 11.13 -0.85 13.51
N TYR A 11 11.55 -1.94 12.89
CA TYR A 11 10.74 -3.13 12.70
C TYR A 11 11.58 -4.38 12.95
N ASN A 12 11.05 -5.29 13.77
CA ASN A 12 11.74 -6.52 14.17
C ASN A 12 13.17 -6.28 14.70
N GLY A 13 13.34 -5.26 15.56
CA GLY A 13 14.63 -4.88 16.13
C GLY A 13 15.60 -4.16 15.16
N VAL A 14 15.24 -3.99 13.89
CA VAL A 14 16.09 -3.34 12.88
C VAL A 14 15.61 -1.91 12.64
N ALA A 15 16.51 -0.94 12.74
CA ALA A 15 16.24 0.47 12.48
C ALA A 15 16.45 0.83 11.00
N TYR A 16 15.40 1.32 10.35
CA TYR A 16 15.42 1.78 8.96
C TYR A 16 15.33 3.29 8.91
N LYS A 17 16.24 3.94 8.18
CA LYS A 17 16.18 5.40 7.99
C LYS A 17 14.90 5.77 7.25
N ALA A 18 14.08 6.63 7.85
CA ALA A 18 12.80 7.08 7.34
C ALA A 18 12.75 8.61 7.34
N SER A 19 13.33 9.23 6.31
CA SER A 19 13.39 10.68 6.16
C SER A 19 12.83 11.12 4.82
N SER A 20 12.09 12.24 4.81
CA SER A 20 11.56 12.82 3.57
C SER A 20 12.68 13.40 2.68
N PRO A 21 12.61 13.26 1.34
CA PRO A 21 13.48 13.99 0.42
C PRO A 21 13.34 15.52 0.57
N LYS A 22 14.33 16.27 0.08
CA LYS A 22 14.31 17.76 0.11
C LYS A 22 13.04 18.37 -0.52
N HIS A 23 12.46 17.72 -1.52
CA HIS A 23 11.25 18.15 -2.22
C HIS A 23 9.97 17.51 -1.68
N GLY A 24 10.00 16.95 -0.46
CA GLY A 24 8.86 16.31 0.15
C GLY A 24 8.53 14.92 -0.41
N SER A 25 7.33 14.47 -0.11
CA SER A 25 6.82 13.17 -0.54
C SER A 25 6.49 13.14 -2.03
N SER A 26 6.38 11.96 -2.63
CA SER A 26 6.06 11.82 -4.05
C SER A 26 5.35 10.50 -4.33
N LEU A 27 4.09 10.59 -4.74
CA LEU A 27 3.27 9.41 -5.06
C LEU A 27 3.92 8.54 -6.15
N LYS A 28 4.50 9.15 -7.18
CA LYS A 28 5.18 8.43 -8.28
C LYS A 28 6.38 7.64 -7.75
N LYS A 29 7.26 8.28 -6.97
CA LYS A 29 8.46 7.63 -6.42
C LYS A 29 8.08 6.55 -5.40
N CYS A 30 7.14 6.84 -4.51
CA CYS A 30 6.62 5.89 -3.51
C CYS A 30 6.01 4.65 -4.20
N ARG A 31 5.16 4.84 -5.22
CA ARG A 31 4.56 3.71 -5.98
C ARG A 31 5.61 2.85 -6.68
N THR A 32 6.67 3.46 -7.22
CA THR A 32 7.79 2.71 -7.82
C THR A 32 8.52 1.87 -6.77
N LEU A 33 8.81 2.44 -5.61
CA LEU A 33 9.45 1.72 -4.50
C LEU A 33 8.57 0.57 -3.99
N ALA A 34 7.28 0.80 -3.78
CA ALA A 34 6.33 -0.23 -3.35
C ALA A 34 6.26 -1.40 -4.35
N LYS A 35 6.21 -1.12 -5.66
CA LYS A 35 6.26 -2.16 -6.71
C LYS A 35 7.56 -2.96 -6.68
N LYS A 36 8.69 -2.31 -6.43
CA LYS A 36 10.00 -2.98 -6.28
C LYS A 36 10.01 -3.88 -5.04
N ALA A 37 9.53 -3.37 -3.90
CA ALA A 37 9.45 -4.12 -2.64
C ALA A 37 8.58 -5.37 -2.76
N LEU A 38 7.44 -5.27 -3.46
CA LEU A 38 6.57 -6.41 -3.77
C LEU A 38 7.21 -7.43 -4.73
N LYS A 39 8.28 -7.07 -5.45
CA LYS A 39 8.90 -7.94 -6.48
C LYS A 39 7.92 -8.33 -7.59
N ILE A 40 7.16 -7.37 -8.12
CA ILE A 40 6.17 -7.62 -9.20
C ILE A 40 6.78 -8.11 -10.53
N LYS A 41 8.11 -8.01 -10.68
CA LYS A 41 8.87 -8.48 -11.86
C LYS A 41 9.60 -9.80 -11.60
N ALA A 42 9.36 -10.46 -10.47
CA ALA A 42 9.98 -11.76 -10.19
C ALA A 42 9.58 -12.80 -11.24
N PRO A 43 10.48 -13.73 -11.64
CA PRO A 43 10.14 -14.82 -12.55
C PRO A 43 8.96 -15.65 -12.03
N CYS A 44 8.04 -16.01 -12.92
CA CYS A 44 6.88 -16.85 -12.60
C CYS A 44 7.09 -18.25 -13.18
N LYS A 45 7.12 -19.27 -12.32
CA LYS A 45 7.21 -20.69 -12.72
C LYS A 45 5.85 -21.36 -12.93
N HIS A 46 4.77 -20.58 -12.83
CA HIS A 46 3.39 -21.03 -12.98
C HIS A 46 2.72 -20.31 -14.17
N LYS A 47 1.48 -20.69 -14.51
CA LYS A 47 0.74 -20.05 -15.62
C LYS A 47 0.57 -18.54 -15.43
N LYS A 48 0.27 -18.09 -14.20
CA LYS A 48 0.16 -16.68 -13.80
C LYS A 48 0.57 -16.53 -12.33
N CYS A 49 1.24 -15.43 -12.01
CA CYS A 49 1.67 -15.13 -10.65
C CYS A 49 1.16 -13.77 -10.19
N THR A 50 1.10 -13.56 -8.88
CA THR A 50 0.83 -12.26 -8.25
C THR A 50 2.12 -11.44 -8.19
N PHE A 51 2.86 -11.56 -7.10
CA PHE A 51 4.13 -10.88 -6.87
C PHE A 51 5.11 -11.85 -6.21
N GLY A 52 6.40 -11.61 -6.34
CA GLY A 52 7.41 -12.54 -5.83
C GLY A 52 7.42 -13.93 -6.49
N GLY A 53 6.79 -14.09 -7.66
CA GLY A 53 6.71 -15.37 -8.36
C GLY A 53 5.68 -16.35 -7.78
N ILE A 54 4.80 -15.89 -6.89
CA ILE A 54 3.78 -16.73 -6.24
C ILE A 54 2.59 -16.95 -7.18
N TRP A 55 2.16 -18.19 -7.34
CA TRP A 55 0.98 -18.55 -8.14
C TRP A 55 -0.27 -17.80 -7.66
N ASN A 56 -1.07 -17.28 -8.61
CA ASN A 56 -2.29 -16.53 -8.28
C ASN A 56 -3.52 -17.40 -7.96
N GLY A 57 -3.38 -18.73 -7.91
CA GLY A 57 -4.49 -19.66 -7.66
C GLY A 57 -5.47 -19.83 -8.84
N GLY A 58 -5.18 -19.28 -10.02
CA GLY A 58 -6.03 -19.41 -11.21
C GLY A 58 -7.20 -18.41 -11.29
N GLY A 59 -7.56 -17.74 -10.20
CA GLY A 59 -8.67 -16.78 -10.15
C GLY A 59 -10.05 -17.45 -10.31
N GLY A 60 -10.99 -16.78 -10.97
CA GLY A 60 -12.34 -17.31 -11.23
C GLY A 60 -13.44 -16.69 -10.36
N GLN A 61 -14.64 -17.29 -10.39
CA GLN A 61 -15.84 -16.73 -9.75
C GLN A 61 -15.70 -16.55 -8.23
N GLY A 62 -14.96 -17.43 -7.55
CA GLY A 62 -14.68 -17.31 -6.13
C GLY A 62 -13.89 -16.05 -5.74
N PHE A 63 -13.22 -15.41 -6.70
CA PHE A 63 -12.46 -14.17 -6.48
C PHE A 63 -13.21 -12.91 -6.94
N LYS A 64 -14.45 -13.05 -7.43
CA LYS A 64 -15.23 -11.91 -7.96
C LYS A 64 -15.70 -10.97 -6.86
N ASN A 65 -16.05 -11.52 -5.69
CA ASN A 65 -16.43 -10.78 -4.50
C ASN A 65 -15.41 -11.04 -3.41
N LEU A 66 -14.79 -9.98 -2.90
CA LEU A 66 -13.76 -10.07 -1.87
C LEU A 66 -14.20 -9.33 -0.62
N TYR A 67 -14.00 -9.96 0.52
CA TYR A 67 -14.10 -9.32 1.82
C TYR A 67 -12.68 -9.13 2.37
N ALA A 68 -12.24 -7.88 2.48
CA ALA A 68 -10.93 -7.53 3.00
C ALA A 68 -11.08 -6.97 4.42
N PHE A 69 -10.26 -7.46 5.35
CA PHE A 69 -10.36 -7.19 6.79
C PHE A 69 -9.06 -6.61 7.37
N SER A 70 -9.05 -6.31 8.67
CA SER A 70 -7.91 -5.70 9.39
C SER A 70 -7.48 -4.37 8.76
N PHE A 71 -6.19 -4.20 8.43
CA PHE A 71 -5.66 -2.93 7.92
C PHE A 71 -6.36 -2.40 6.67
N PHE A 72 -7.00 -3.23 5.86
CA PHE A 72 -7.83 -2.72 4.76
C PHE A 72 -9.02 -1.89 5.28
N TYR A 73 -9.68 -2.35 6.34
CA TYR A 73 -10.73 -1.58 7.01
C TYR A 73 -10.15 -0.34 7.71
N ASP A 74 -9.08 -0.52 8.49
CA ASP A 74 -8.51 0.57 9.32
C ASP A 74 -8.07 1.75 8.45
N TYR A 75 -7.36 1.50 7.35
CA TYR A 75 -6.96 2.56 6.42
C TYR A 75 -8.15 3.18 5.71
N ALA A 76 -9.16 2.39 5.33
CA ALA A 76 -10.36 2.92 4.69
C ALA A 76 -11.12 3.86 5.62
N ALA A 77 -11.28 3.49 6.89
CA ALA A 77 -11.93 4.30 7.90
C ALA A 77 -11.13 5.58 8.19
N MET A 78 -9.82 5.44 8.40
CA MET A 78 -8.92 6.55 8.70
C MET A 78 -8.90 7.63 7.61
N VAL A 79 -8.95 7.23 6.34
CA VAL A 79 -8.92 8.17 5.20
C VAL A 79 -10.31 8.51 4.66
N GLY A 80 -11.37 8.16 5.38
CA GLY A 80 -12.76 8.55 5.07
C GLY A 80 -13.38 7.85 3.86
N ILE A 81 -12.88 6.67 3.47
CA ILE A 81 -13.49 5.85 2.41
C ILE A 81 -14.77 5.16 2.92
N ILE A 82 -14.80 4.78 4.20
CA ILE A 82 -15.93 4.12 4.86
C ILE A 82 -16.25 4.83 6.18
N ASP A 83 -17.46 4.61 6.70
CA ASP A 83 -17.88 5.13 8.01
C ASP A 83 -17.19 4.34 9.15
N PRO A 84 -16.33 4.97 9.97
CA PRO A 84 -15.66 4.31 11.10
C PRO A 84 -16.63 3.80 12.18
N LYS A 85 -17.89 4.28 12.20
CA LYS A 85 -18.91 3.81 13.15
C LYS A 85 -19.58 2.50 12.69
N LYS A 86 -19.29 2.02 11.48
CA LYS A 86 -19.84 0.77 10.94
C LYS A 86 -18.78 -0.32 10.97
N PRO A 87 -19.14 -1.57 11.29
CA PRO A 87 -18.17 -2.68 11.35
C PRO A 87 -17.62 -3.08 9.96
N SER A 88 -18.22 -2.61 8.88
CA SER A 88 -17.73 -2.81 7.51
C SER A 88 -18.29 -1.76 6.56
N GLY A 89 -17.68 -1.64 5.38
CA GLY A 89 -18.12 -0.74 4.32
C GLY A 89 -17.61 -1.20 2.94
N ARG A 90 -18.11 -0.55 1.89
CA ARG A 90 -17.67 -0.84 0.51
C ARG A 90 -16.56 0.13 0.11
N ALA A 91 -15.45 -0.42 -0.33
CA ALA A 91 -14.31 0.35 -0.85
C ALA A 91 -13.92 -0.14 -2.24
N LYS A 92 -13.45 0.79 -3.07
CA LYS A 92 -12.82 0.52 -4.37
C LYS A 92 -11.33 0.85 -4.27
N PRO A 93 -10.42 0.06 -4.86
CA PRO A 93 -8.98 0.35 -4.87
C PRO A 93 -8.63 1.78 -5.34
N ILE A 94 -9.41 2.35 -6.25
CA ILE A 94 -9.21 3.72 -6.76
C ILE A 94 -9.39 4.79 -5.66
N GLN A 95 -10.22 4.55 -4.64
CA GLN A 95 -10.43 5.49 -3.55
C GLN A 95 -9.16 5.62 -2.69
N TYR A 96 -8.44 4.52 -2.45
CA TYR A 96 -7.14 4.57 -1.76
C TYR A 96 -6.10 5.34 -2.58
N LEU A 97 -6.11 5.23 -3.92
CA LEU A 97 -5.23 6.02 -4.77
C LEU A 97 -5.53 7.52 -4.64
N ASN A 98 -6.81 7.90 -4.56
CA ASN A 98 -7.20 9.30 -4.40
C ASN A 98 -6.79 9.84 -3.02
N ALA A 99 -6.99 9.06 -1.95
CA ALA A 99 -6.51 9.40 -0.62
C ALA A 99 -4.98 9.57 -0.60
N ALA A 100 -4.24 8.68 -1.27
CA ALA A 100 -2.79 8.78 -1.38
C ALA A 100 -2.31 10.01 -2.16
N LYS A 101 -3.04 10.45 -3.19
CA LYS A 101 -2.73 11.71 -3.91
C LYS A 101 -2.83 12.92 -2.98
N LEU A 102 -3.85 12.98 -2.14
CA LEU A 102 -4.01 14.05 -1.16
C LEU A 102 -2.91 14.01 -0.11
N ALA A 103 -2.66 12.84 0.50
CA ALA A 103 -1.62 12.67 1.51
C ALA A 103 -0.20 13.00 0.98
N CYS A 104 0.11 12.63 -0.27
CA CYS A 104 1.41 12.88 -0.88
C CYS A 104 1.59 14.29 -1.46
N ASN A 105 0.58 15.17 -1.38
CA ASN A 105 0.66 16.56 -1.81
C ASN A 105 0.78 17.55 -0.64
N THR A 106 1.05 17.04 0.57
CA THR A 106 1.30 17.83 1.78
C THR A 106 2.78 18.02 2.06
#